data_AF-A0A9W7Y9Z0-F1
#
_entry.id   AF-A0A9W7Y9Z0-F1
#
_cell.length_a   1.000
_cell.length_b   1.000
_cell.length_c   1.000
_cell.angle_alpha   90.00
_cell.angle_beta   90.00
_cell.angle_gamma   90.00
#
_symmetry.space_group_name_H-M   'P 1'
#
loop_
_entity.id
_entity.type
_entity.pdbx_description
1 polymer ?
#
loop_
_entity_poly.entity_id
_entity_poly.type
_entity_poly.pdbx_seq_one_letter_code
_entity_poly.pdbx_strand_id
1 'polypeptide(L)'
;MFSKFYAPNVLSIGSSRKGENSYSHYHDRDIGASVIDRFTYYNLDFFESVDMSSKHTMADLISTYNTTLIGSHPGVRTDLFARKLEETYLTDFFGAVHRVELTSEPFPIGGQKVSA
;
A
#
# COMPACT_ATOMS: atom_id res chain seq x y z
N MET A 1 -5.77 -2.03 17.34
CA MET A 1 -5.12 -2.08 16.03
C MET A 1 -3.65 -2.48 16.20
N PHE A 2 -2.85 -1.73 16.96
CA PHE A 2 -1.39 -1.91 16.98
C PHE A 2 -0.81 -2.33 18.34
N SER A 3 -1.11 -3.55 18.82
CA SER A 3 -0.76 -3.95 20.20
C SER A 3 0.35 -4.99 20.34
N LYS A 4 0.93 -5.50 19.24
CA LYS A 4 1.79 -6.70 19.29
C LYS A 4 3.20 -6.54 18.73
N PHE A 5 3.49 -5.50 17.95
CA PHE A 5 4.82 -5.28 17.40
C PHE A 5 5.49 -4.08 18.06
N TYR A 6 6.80 -4.21 18.29
CA TYR A 6 7.66 -3.29 19.05
C TYR A 6 8.99 -3.00 18.33
N ALA A 7 9.16 -3.51 17.11
CA ALA A 7 10.37 -3.28 16.32
C ALA A 7 10.52 -1.78 16.00
N PRO A 8 11.72 -1.20 16.13
CA PRO A 8 11.97 0.17 15.73
C PRO A 8 11.92 0.32 14.21
N ASN A 9 11.77 1.56 13.75
CA ASN A 9 11.68 1.96 12.35
C ASN A 9 10.47 1.36 11.61
N VAL A 10 9.34 1.25 12.30
CA VAL A 10 8.07 0.75 11.75
C VAL A 10 7.02 1.86 11.78
N LEU A 11 6.54 2.27 10.61
CA LEU A 11 5.31 3.05 10.45
C LEU A 11 4.15 2.07 10.25
N SER A 12 3.03 2.29 10.94
CA SER A 12 1.85 1.44 10.76
C SER A 12 0.60 2.26 10.52
N ILE A 13 -0.16 1.82 9.53
CA ILE A 13 -1.46 2.36 9.17
C ILE A 13 -2.43 1.18 9.11
N GLY A 14 -3.65 1.36 9.60
CA GLY A 14 -4.68 0.34 9.49
C GLY A 14 -6.04 0.96 9.27
N SER A 15 -6.93 0.18 8.66
CA SER A 15 -8.20 0.64 8.10
C SER A 15 -9.28 0.95 9.14
N SER A 16 -9.28 0.26 10.28
CA SER A 16 -10.34 0.36 11.29
C SER A 16 -9.83 0.08 12.70
N ARG A 17 -10.50 0.67 13.70
CA ARG A 17 -10.20 0.46 15.12
C ARG A 17 -10.33 -1.02 15.51
N LYS A 18 -9.73 -1.38 16.65
CA LYS A 18 -9.95 -2.73 17.21
C LYS A 18 -11.43 -2.89 17.53
N GLY A 19 -12.05 -3.93 17.00
CA GLY A 19 -13.49 -4.19 17.18
C GLY A 19 -14.38 -3.44 16.20
N GLU A 20 -13.81 -2.78 15.20
CA GLU A 20 -14.52 -2.11 14.11
C GLU A 20 -14.24 -2.82 12.78
N ASN A 21 -15.26 -3.00 11.96
CA ASN A 21 -15.13 -3.59 10.63
C ASN A 21 -14.51 -2.60 9.64
N SER A 22 -13.83 -3.13 8.61
CA SER A 22 -13.57 -2.39 7.37
C SER A 22 -14.60 -2.82 6.32
N TYR A 23 -14.93 -1.92 5.41
CA TYR A 23 -16.13 -2.03 4.56
C TYR A 23 -15.76 -2.07 3.07
N SER A 24 -16.52 -2.83 2.28
CA SER A 24 -16.36 -2.88 0.82
C SER A 24 -16.83 -1.58 0.15
N HIS A 25 -16.20 -1.24 -0.99
CA HIS A 25 -16.57 -0.10 -1.83
C HIS A 25 -17.36 -0.53 -3.07
N TYR A 26 -16.79 -1.42 -3.89
CA TYR A 26 -17.39 -1.90 -5.13
C TYR A 26 -17.75 -3.38 -5.03
N HIS A 27 -19.01 -3.70 -5.36
CA HIS A 27 -19.55 -5.06 -5.39
C HIS A 27 -19.90 -5.43 -6.83
N ASP A 28 -19.21 -6.42 -7.37
CA ASP A 28 -19.51 -6.97 -8.69
C ASP A 28 -20.63 -8.01 -8.55
N ARG A 29 -21.77 -7.76 -9.18
CA ARG A 29 -22.95 -8.64 -9.10
C ARG A 29 -22.84 -9.87 -9.99
N ASP A 30 -22.04 -9.79 -11.06
CA ASP A 30 -21.87 -10.90 -12.00
C ASP A 30 -20.91 -11.94 -11.42
N ILE A 31 -19.90 -11.48 -10.68
CA ILE A 31 -18.96 -12.34 -9.93
C ILE A 31 -19.53 -12.69 -8.53
N GLY A 32 -20.43 -11.88 -8.00
CA GLY A 32 -21.02 -12.05 -6.67
C GLY A 32 -20.04 -11.74 -5.53
N ALA A 33 -19.03 -10.90 -5.78
CA ALA A 33 -17.94 -10.62 -4.85
C ALA A 33 -17.65 -9.12 -4.71
N SER A 34 -17.19 -8.71 -3.52
CA SER A 34 -16.59 -7.39 -3.32
C SER A 34 -15.21 -7.34 -3.95
N VAL A 35 -14.96 -6.36 -4.81
CA VAL A 35 -13.69 -6.24 -5.53
C VAL A 35 -12.64 -5.51 -4.68
N ILE A 36 -13.06 -4.51 -3.91
CA ILE A 36 -12.14 -3.65 -3.15
C ILE A 36 -12.78 -3.11 -1.86
N ASP A 37 -11.97 -2.99 -0.81
CA ASP A 37 -12.31 -2.30 0.45
C ASP A 37 -12.18 -0.78 0.31
N ARG A 38 -13.00 -0.02 1.05
CA ARG A 38 -13.02 1.45 1.01
C ARG A 38 -11.70 2.07 1.43
N PHE A 39 -11.07 1.56 2.49
CA PHE A 39 -9.77 2.09 2.91
C PHE A 39 -8.74 1.93 1.79
N THR A 40 -8.68 0.74 1.18
CA THR A 40 -7.80 0.44 0.05
C THR A 40 -8.12 1.32 -1.15
N TYR A 41 -9.39 1.49 -1.50
CA TYR A 41 -9.84 2.32 -2.62
C TYR A 41 -9.32 3.76 -2.52
N TYR A 42 -9.49 4.42 -1.37
CA TYR A 42 -9.04 5.81 -1.22
C TYR A 42 -7.51 5.95 -1.11
N ASN A 43 -6.80 4.93 -0.64
CA ASN A 43 -5.34 4.93 -0.75
C ASN A 43 -4.91 4.84 -2.22
N LEU A 44 -5.54 3.97 -3.01
CA LEU A 44 -5.25 3.84 -4.44
C LEU A 44 -5.58 5.11 -5.22
N ASP A 45 -6.74 5.72 -4.99
CA ASP A 45 -7.17 6.98 -5.60
C ASP A 45 -6.11 8.08 -5.42
N PHE A 46 -5.52 8.18 -4.22
CA PHE A 46 -4.40 9.08 -3.99
C PHE A 46 -3.13 8.65 -4.76
N PHE A 47 -2.76 7.37 -4.73
CA PHE A 47 -1.58 6.87 -5.43
C PHE A 47 -1.66 7.00 -6.96
N GLU A 48 -2.85 7.02 -7.56
CA GLU A 48 -3.03 7.27 -9.00
C GLU A 48 -2.53 8.66 -9.44
N SER A 49 -2.44 9.61 -8.51
CA SER A 49 -1.87 10.94 -8.74
C SER A 49 -0.35 11.02 -8.49
N VAL A 50 0.28 9.93 -8.04
CA VAL A 50 1.68 9.90 -7.59
C VAL A 50 2.54 9.16 -8.60
N ASP A 51 3.58 9.84 -9.10
CA ASP A 51 4.64 9.21 -9.90
C ASP A 51 5.97 9.09 -9.12
N MET A 52 6.99 8.51 -9.76
CA MET A 52 8.30 8.26 -9.14
C MET A 52 9.10 9.53 -8.83
N SER A 53 8.75 10.66 -9.42
CA SER A 53 9.35 11.98 -9.16
C SER A 53 8.61 12.76 -8.07
N SER A 54 7.47 12.21 -7.60
CA SER A 54 6.62 12.84 -6.60
C SER A 54 7.37 13.11 -5.29
N LYS A 55 7.08 14.28 -4.74
CA LYS A 55 7.54 14.71 -3.41
C LYS A 55 6.45 14.62 -2.36
N HIS A 56 5.34 13.95 -2.68
CA HIS A 56 4.29 13.70 -1.71
C HIS A 56 4.83 12.84 -0.56
N THR A 57 4.34 13.17 0.62
CA THR A 57 4.81 12.62 1.90
C THR A 57 3.81 11.62 2.45
N MET A 58 4.22 10.83 3.45
CA MET A 58 3.29 9.99 4.21
C MET A 58 2.22 10.83 4.90
N ALA A 59 2.56 12.06 5.33
CA ALA A 59 1.60 13.01 5.90
C ALA A 59 0.52 13.42 4.88
N ASP A 60 0.91 13.67 3.63
CA ASP A 60 -0.04 14.01 2.55
C ASP A 60 -1.04 12.87 2.34
N LEU A 61 -0.57 11.63 2.25
CA LEU A 61 -1.45 10.45 2.14
C LEU A 61 -2.43 10.39 3.31
N ILE A 62 -1.93 10.47 4.55
CA ILE A 62 -2.77 10.36 5.75
C ILE A 62 -3.79 11.51 5.83
N SER A 63 -3.44 12.70 5.34
CA SER A 63 -4.35 13.86 5.33
C SER A 63 -5.58 13.65 4.45
N THR A 64 -5.54 12.71 3.49
CA THR A 64 -6.69 12.36 2.64
C THR A 64 -7.75 11.53 3.34
N TYR A 65 -7.45 10.97 4.52
CA TYR A 65 -8.36 10.04 5.17
C TYR A 65 -9.63 10.72 5.67
N ASN A 66 -10.74 10.38 5.02
CA ASN A 66 -12.08 10.82 5.38
C ASN A 66 -12.87 9.63 5.93
N THR A 67 -13.16 9.64 7.24
CA THR A 67 -13.88 8.55 7.92
C THR A 67 -15.30 8.33 7.41
N THR A 68 -15.94 9.35 6.85
CA THR A 68 -17.28 9.23 6.24
C THR A 68 -17.21 8.45 4.94
N LEU A 69 -16.21 8.75 4.10
CA LEU A 69 -16.00 8.06 2.84
C LEU A 69 -15.52 6.62 3.05
N ILE A 70 -14.57 6.44 3.97
CA ILE A 70 -13.96 5.15 4.32
C ILE A 70 -14.97 4.25 5.07
N GLY A 71 -15.87 4.83 5.87
CA GLY A 71 -16.87 4.10 6.65
C GLY A 71 -16.33 3.47 7.94
N SER A 72 -15.05 3.68 8.26
CA SER A 72 -14.39 3.25 9.50
C SER A 72 -13.39 4.31 9.96
N HIS A 73 -12.67 4.04 11.05
CA HIS A 73 -11.66 4.96 11.59
C HIS A 73 -10.24 4.43 11.36
N PRO A 74 -9.56 4.85 10.27
CA PRO A 74 -8.16 4.53 10.09
C PRO A 74 -7.32 5.01 11.27
N GLY A 75 -6.34 4.19 11.65
CA GLY A 75 -5.36 4.54 12.66
C GLY A 75 -3.97 4.64 12.05
N VAL A 76 -3.18 5.58 12.55
CA VAL A 76 -1.76 5.71 12.25
C VAL A 76 -0.98 5.59 13.56
N ARG A 77 0.06 4.77 13.56
CA ARG A 77 0.99 4.60 14.68
C ARG A 77 2.39 5.00 14.24
N THR A 78 2.93 6.00 14.93
CA THR A 78 4.23 6.62 14.61
C THR A 78 5.27 6.50 15.72
N ASP A 79 4.93 6.02 16.92
CA ASP A 79 5.87 5.94 18.06
C ASP A 79 7.08 5.01 17.78
N LEU A 80 6.94 4.07 16.85
CA LEU A 80 8.02 3.19 16.41
C LEU A 80 8.76 3.72 15.17
N PHE A 81 8.38 4.87 14.63
CA PHE A 81 8.95 5.42 13.40
C PHE A 81 9.71 6.72 13.72
N ALA A 82 11.04 6.70 13.54
CA ALA A 82 11.91 7.79 13.99
C ALA A 82 11.78 9.09 13.16
N ARG A 83 11.33 8.99 11.90
CA ARG A 83 11.23 10.12 10.98
C ARG A 83 9.88 10.81 11.11
N LYS A 84 9.86 12.12 10.90
CA LYS A 84 8.62 12.90 10.77
C LYS A 84 7.90 12.55 9.48
N LEU A 85 6.58 12.46 9.52
CA LEU A 85 5.77 12.05 8.37
C LEU A 85 5.81 13.08 7.24
N GLU A 86 5.97 14.36 7.58
CA GLU A 86 6.07 15.50 6.66
C GLU A 86 7.43 15.53 5.92
N GLU A 87 8.41 14.78 6.42
CA GLU A 87 9.76 14.65 5.85
C GLU A 87 10.00 13.25 5.27
N THR A 88 8.95 12.43 5.22
CA THR A 88 9.01 11.04 4.75
C THR A 88 8.26 10.92 3.44
N TYR A 89 9.00 10.78 2.34
CA TYR A 89 8.39 10.66 1.01
C TYR A 89 7.70 9.31 0.82
N LEU A 90 6.61 9.29 0.08
CA LEU A 90 5.96 8.05 -0.32
C LEU A 90 6.89 7.17 -1.14
N THR A 91 7.74 7.80 -1.96
CA THR A 91 8.73 7.12 -2.79
C THR A 91 9.79 6.37 -1.97
N ASP A 92 10.01 6.71 -0.70
CA ASP A 92 10.86 5.93 0.20
C ASP A 92 10.28 4.53 0.48
N PHE A 93 8.95 4.36 0.34
CA PHE A 93 8.23 3.09 0.53
C PHE A 93 7.81 2.44 -0.80
N PHE A 94 7.34 3.25 -1.75
CA PHE A 94 6.65 2.80 -2.96
C PHE A 94 7.36 3.19 -4.27
N GLY A 95 8.53 3.84 -4.19
CA GLY A 95 9.26 4.37 -5.34
C GLY A 95 10.31 3.43 -5.94
N ALA A 96 10.18 2.11 -5.75
CA ALA A 96 11.18 1.17 -6.23
C ALA A 96 11.29 1.21 -7.78
N VAL A 97 12.44 1.68 -8.28
CA VAL A 97 12.82 1.56 -9.70
C VAL A 97 13.52 0.22 -9.87
N HIS A 98 12.87 -0.75 -10.52
CA HIS A 98 13.60 -1.92 -11.00
C HIS A 98 14.47 -1.51 -12.19
N ARG A 99 15.78 -1.64 -12.04
CA ARG A 99 16.71 -1.50 -13.16
C ARG A 99 16.56 -2.76 -14.03
N VAL A 100 15.78 -2.66 -15.09
CA VAL A 100 15.62 -3.76 -16.06
C VAL A 100 16.78 -3.69 -17.05
N GLU A 101 17.61 -4.72 -17.05
CA GLU A 101 18.59 -4.95 -18.11
C GLU A 101 17.97 -5.90 -19.13
N LEU A 102 17.84 -5.44 -20.38
CA LEU A 102 17.37 -6.28 -21.47
C LEU A 102 18.50 -7.22 -21.86
N THR A 103 18.27 -8.52 -21.77
CA THR A 103 19.19 -9.51 -22.34
C THR A 103 18.96 -9.58 -23.85
N SER A 104 20.05 -9.59 -24.63
CA SER A 104 19.98 -9.83 -26.07
C SER A 104 19.53 -11.26 -26.39
N GLU A 105 19.83 -12.20 -25.49
CA GLU A 105 19.47 -13.61 -25.62
C GLU A 105 18.16 -13.91 -24.87
N PRO A 106 17.27 -14.75 -25.44
CA PRO A 106 16.06 -15.19 -24.77
C PRO A 106 16.39 -16.04 -23.55
N PHE A 107 15.71 -15.77 -22.42
CA PHE A 107 15.83 -16.58 -21.22
C PHE A 107 15.18 -17.96 -21.45
N PRO A 108 15.87 -19.09 -21.19
CA PRO A 108 15.31 -20.41 -21.40
C PRO A 108 14.24 -20.72 -20.34
N ILE A 109 12.97 -20.40 -20.63
CA ILE A 109 11.82 -20.78 -19.82
C ILE A 109 11.46 -22.24 -20.16
N GLY A 110 12.14 -23.19 -19.51
CA GLY A 110 11.80 -24.61 -19.53
C GLY A 110 12.44 -25.42 -20.67
N GLY A 111 13.26 -26.40 -20.29
CA GLY A 111 13.80 -27.40 -21.21
C GLY A 111 15.14 -27.98 -20.80
N GLN A 112 15.25 -28.57 -19.61
CA GLN A 112 16.24 -29.64 -19.41
C GLN A 112 15.84 -30.79 -20.35
N LYS A 113 16.40 -30.81 -21.56
CA LYS A 113 16.53 -32.07 -22.28
C LYS A 113 17.56 -32.89 -21.50
N VAL A 114 17.06 -33.83 -20.70
CA VAL A 114 17.89 -34.92 -20.18
C VAL A 114 18.32 -35.76 -21.39
N SER A 115 19.57 -35.63 -21.80
CA SER A 115 20.20 -36.52 -22.78
C SER A 115 20.63 -37.82 -22.10
N ALA A 116 20.15 -38.95 -22.60
CA ALA A 116 20.83 -40.24 -22.45
C ALA A 116 21.76 -40.47 -23.64
#